data_AF-A0A644XI11-F1
#
_entry.id   AF-A0A644XI11-F1
#
_cell.length_a   1.000
_cell.length_b   1.000
_cell.length_c   1.000
_cell.angle_alpha   90.00
_cell.angle_beta   90.00
_cell.angle_gamma   90.00
#
_symmetry.space_group_name_H-M   'P 1'
#
loop_
_entity.id
_entity.type
_entity.pdbx_description
1 polymer ?
#
loop_
_entity_poly.entity_id
_entity_poly.type
_entity_poly.pdbx_seq_one_letter_code
_entity_poly.pdbx_strand_id
1 'polypeptide(L)'
;MTKTNARCFEHARHMAEMSDFRRARVGCIVAYKGKVLSAGFNSHKTHPVMGRYNRYRQFRDYDGDTPAQLHAEVAALVQIANDDIDWGKVDIFVYRLRRDRPHGLAAPCPACRQYIKDLGIKSIWYTSNDGICHEEII
;
A
#
# COMPACT_ATOMS: atom_id res chain seq x y z
N MET A 1 -7.88 15.07 10.26
CA MET A 1 -6.63 14.27 10.23
C MET A 1 -5.83 14.58 11.49
N THR A 2 -5.40 13.56 12.24
CA THR A 2 -4.55 13.77 13.43
C THR A 2 -3.11 14.13 13.01
N LYS A 3 -2.33 14.74 13.91
CA LYS A 3 -0.89 14.99 13.66
C LYS A 3 -0.12 13.69 13.36
N THR A 4 -0.53 12.58 13.97
CA THR A 4 0.05 11.26 13.76
C THR A 4 -0.19 10.75 12.33
N ASN A 5 -1.41 10.86 11.82
CA ASN A 5 -1.75 10.43 10.46
C ASN A 5 -0.99 11.26 9.42
N ALA A 6 -0.88 12.57 9.64
CA ALA A 6 -0.09 13.46 8.77
C ALA A 6 1.38 13.02 8.72
N ARG A 7 1.97 12.67 9.86
CA ARG A 7 3.34 12.16 9.94
C ARG A 7 3.50 10.81 9.24
N CYS A 8 2.52 9.91 9.34
CA CYS A 8 2.54 8.64 8.61
C CYS A 8 2.50 8.85 7.09
N PHE A 9 1.72 9.82 6.61
CA PHE A 9 1.71 10.20 5.19
C PHE A 9 3.04 10.80 4.73
N GLU A 10 3.69 11.62 5.56
CA GLU A 10 5.03 12.14 5.23
C GLU A 10 6.06 11.01 5.14
N HIS A 11 6.00 10.04 6.05
CA HIS A 11 6.83 8.84 5.97
C HIS A 11 6.50 8.02 4.70
N ALA A 12 5.24 7.86 4.34
CA ALA A 12 4.83 7.16 3.11
C ALA A 12 5.33 7.89 1.85
N ARG A 13 5.33 9.23 1.87
CA ARG A 13 5.92 10.03 0.80
C ARG A 13 7.41 9.76 0.65
N HIS A 14 8.20 9.81 1.74
CA HIS A 14 9.62 9.48 1.68
C HIS A 14 9.88 8.05 1.16
N MET A 15 9.04 7.08 1.56
CA MET A 15 9.13 5.73 1.01
C MET A 15 8.86 5.69 -0.50
N ALA A 16 7.92 6.49 -1.00
CA ALA A 16 7.65 6.59 -2.42
C ALA A 16 8.87 7.13 -3.20
N GLU A 17 9.70 7.99 -2.60
CA GLU A 17 10.93 8.50 -3.24
C GLU A 17 11.98 7.41 -3.48
N MET A 18 11.94 6.34 -2.67
CA MET A 18 12.83 5.17 -2.78
C MET A 18 12.43 4.18 -3.89
N SER A 19 11.26 4.37 -4.51
CA SER A 19 10.79 3.51 -5.59
C SER A 19 11.67 3.60 -6.85
N ASP A 20 11.98 2.45 -7.44
CA ASP A 20 12.70 2.34 -8.71
C ASP A 20 11.81 2.66 -9.94
N PHE A 21 10.49 2.75 -9.75
CA PHE A 21 9.57 3.12 -10.81
C PHE A 21 9.71 4.60 -11.21
N ARG A 22 9.67 4.86 -12.51
CA ARG A 22 9.76 6.24 -13.04
C ARG A 22 8.41 6.97 -13.08
N ARG A 23 7.30 6.23 -13.27
CA ARG A 23 5.97 6.77 -13.56
C ARG A 23 4.99 6.70 -12.39
N ALA A 24 5.06 5.65 -11.59
CA ALA A 24 4.15 5.41 -10.48
C ALA A 24 4.98 5.06 -9.25
N ARG A 25 5.47 6.09 -8.56
CA ARG A 25 6.22 5.93 -7.31
C ARG A 25 5.23 5.90 -6.16
N VAL A 26 5.17 4.78 -5.46
CA VAL A 26 4.20 4.53 -4.40
C VAL A 26 4.95 4.07 -3.16
N GLY A 27 4.60 4.67 -2.02
CA GLY A 27 5.09 4.30 -0.71
C GLY A 27 3.92 3.94 0.19
N CYS A 28 4.19 3.05 1.14
CA CYS A 28 3.22 2.55 2.09
C CYS A 28 3.82 2.53 3.49
N ILE A 29 3.04 2.96 4.47
CA ILE A 29 3.35 2.83 5.89
C ILE A 29 2.23 2.03 6.55
N VAL A 30 2.61 1.10 7.42
CA VAL A 30 1.67 0.37 8.26
C VAL A 30 1.90 0.84 9.69
N ALA A 31 0.83 1.31 10.34
CA ALA A 31 0.88 1.78 11.71
C ALA A 31 -0.12 1.00 12.57
N TYR A 32 0.23 0.83 13.84
CA TYR A 32 -0.62 0.23 14.85
C TYR A 32 -0.72 1.17 16.04
N LYS A 33 -1.93 1.61 16.37
CA LYS A 33 -2.19 2.55 17.46
C LYS A 33 -1.30 3.81 17.39
N GLY A 34 -1.10 4.33 16.17
CA GLY A 34 -0.29 5.52 15.92
C GLY A 34 1.22 5.34 15.93
N LYS A 35 1.74 4.10 16.04
CA LYS A 35 3.16 3.78 15.90
C LYS A 35 3.41 3.10 14.56
N VAL A 36 4.44 3.53 13.84
CA VAL A 36 4.85 2.87 12.59
C VAL A 36 5.43 1.48 12.92
N LEU A 37 4.87 0.45 12.30
CA LEU A 37 5.34 -0.93 12.40
C LEU A 37 6.27 -1.28 11.24
N SER A 38 5.82 -0.98 10.02
CA SER A 38 6.56 -1.30 8.81
C SER A 38 6.36 -0.26 7.72
N ALA A 39 7.26 -0.31 6.74
CA ALA A 39 7.31 0.62 5.63
C ALA A 39 7.66 -0.13 4.35
N GLY A 40 7.07 0.26 3.23
CA GLY A 40 7.28 -0.40 1.95
C GLY A 40 7.16 0.58 0.79
N PHE A 41 7.75 0.20 -0.35
CA PHE A 41 7.65 0.94 -1.60
C PHE A 41 7.54 -0.04 -2.76
N ASN A 42 6.95 0.41 -3.87
CA ASN A 42 6.86 -0.45 -5.04
C ASN A 42 8.21 -0.57 -5.74
N SER A 43 8.56 -1.80 -6.12
CA SER A 43 9.82 -2.11 -6.79
C SER A 43 9.68 -3.14 -7.91
N HIS A 44 10.65 -3.19 -8.82
CA HIS A 44 10.72 -4.22 -9.87
C HIS A 44 11.02 -5.62 -9.34
N LYS A 45 11.35 -5.76 -8.04
CA LYS A 45 11.48 -7.06 -7.38
C LYS A 45 10.15 -7.79 -7.39
N THR A 46 10.19 -9.11 -7.46
CA THR A 46 9.00 -9.95 -7.38
C THR A 46 8.86 -10.59 -6.00
N HIS A 47 7.63 -10.99 -5.63
CA HIS A 47 7.39 -11.71 -4.39
C HIS A 47 6.31 -12.80 -4.55
N PRO A 48 6.46 -13.98 -3.93
CA PRO A 48 5.49 -15.07 -4.05
C PRO A 48 4.05 -14.68 -3.66
N VAL A 49 3.90 -13.82 -2.64
CA VAL A 49 2.59 -13.27 -2.25
C VAL A 49 1.95 -12.50 -3.41
N MET A 50 2.71 -11.65 -4.12
CA MET A 50 2.17 -10.97 -5.29
C MET A 50 1.73 -11.96 -6.36
N GLY A 51 2.53 -13.00 -6.63
CA GLY A 51 2.17 -14.06 -7.58
C GLY A 51 0.84 -14.75 -7.21
N ARG A 52 0.65 -15.10 -5.93
CA ARG A 52 -0.59 -15.73 -5.45
C ARG A 52 -1.81 -14.81 -5.58
N TYR A 53 -1.68 -13.54 -5.25
CA TYR A 53 -2.79 -12.59 -5.24
C TYR A 53 -3.06 -11.93 -6.60
N ASN A 54 -2.14 -12.04 -7.57
CA ASN A 54 -2.34 -11.51 -8.92
C ASN A 54 -3.59 -12.07 -9.61
N ARG A 55 -4.08 -13.25 -9.22
CA ARG A 55 -5.38 -13.81 -9.65
C ARG A 55 -6.59 -12.90 -9.43
N TYR A 56 -6.50 -11.97 -8.47
CA TYR A 56 -7.55 -11.01 -8.16
C TYR A 56 -7.46 -9.73 -8.99
N ARG A 57 -6.40 -9.54 -9.78
CA ARG A 57 -6.28 -8.40 -10.70
C ARG A 57 -7.20 -8.66 -11.89
N GLN A 58 -8.41 -8.14 -11.83
CA GLN A 58 -9.39 -8.17 -12.92
C GLN A 58 -8.99 -7.22 -14.06
N PHE A 59 -7.78 -7.33 -14.61
CA PHE A 59 -7.48 -6.65 -15.87
C PHE A 59 -8.29 -7.33 -16.97
N ARG A 60 -8.86 -6.52 -17.89
CA ARG A 60 -9.53 -7.02 -19.09
C ARG A 60 -8.61 -7.91 -19.94
N ASP A 61 -7.30 -7.72 -19.78
CA ASP A 61 -6.22 -8.44 -20.45
C ASP A 61 -5.36 -9.25 -19.45
N TYR A 62 -5.95 -9.80 -18.39
CA TYR A 62 -5.23 -10.73 -17.50
C TYR A 62 -4.95 -12.04 -18.26
N ASP A 63 -3.78 -12.11 -18.88
CA ASP A 63 -3.25 -13.26 -19.62
C ASP A 63 -2.55 -14.30 -18.73
N GLY A 64 -2.49 -14.06 -17.41
CA GLY A 64 -1.75 -14.88 -16.46
C GLY A 64 -0.26 -14.54 -16.36
N ASP A 65 0.27 -13.63 -17.19
CA ASP A 65 1.69 -13.24 -17.22
C ASP A 65 1.95 -11.87 -16.57
N THR A 66 0.98 -11.36 -15.80
CA THR A 66 1.17 -10.10 -15.05
C THR A 66 2.35 -10.26 -14.08
N PRO A 67 3.42 -9.46 -14.22
CA PRO A 67 4.59 -9.60 -13.38
C PRO A 67 4.23 -9.52 -11.90
N ALA A 68 4.76 -10.43 -11.10
CA ALA A 68 4.58 -10.46 -9.64
C ALA A 68 5.37 -9.34 -8.92
N GLN A 69 5.49 -8.17 -9.55
CA GLN A 69 6.22 -7.01 -9.04
C GLN A 69 5.64 -6.55 -7.71
N LEU A 70 6.54 -6.18 -6.81
CA LEU A 70 6.21 -5.84 -5.46
C LEU A 70 5.52 -4.48 -5.41
N HIS A 71 4.30 -4.49 -4.90
CA HIS A 71 3.54 -3.29 -4.60
C HIS A 71 3.91 -2.76 -3.21
N ALA A 72 3.74 -1.46 -2.99
CA ALA A 72 4.14 -0.82 -1.74
C ALA A 72 3.40 -1.42 -0.53
N GLU A 73 2.11 -1.71 -0.70
CA GLU A 73 1.25 -2.31 0.32
C GLU A 73 1.77 -3.68 0.75
N VAL A 74 2.04 -4.55 -0.23
CA VAL A 74 2.55 -5.89 0.05
C VAL A 74 3.97 -5.82 0.59
N ALA A 75 4.83 -4.94 0.07
CA ALA A 75 6.18 -4.74 0.59
C ALA A 75 6.18 -4.41 2.09
N ALA A 76 5.25 -3.58 2.56
CA ALA A 76 5.16 -3.22 3.96
C ALA A 76 4.56 -4.37 4.80
N LEU A 77 3.50 -5.01 4.31
CA LEU A 77 2.76 -6.02 5.07
C LEU A 77 3.51 -7.35 5.21
N VAL A 78 4.26 -7.79 4.21
CA VAL A 78 4.99 -9.08 4.29
C VAL A 78 6.08 -9.08 5.37
N GLN A 79 6.58 -7.90 5.76
CA GLN A 79 7.59 -7.78 6.82
C GLN A 79 7.05 -8.13 8.21
N ILE A 80 5.75 -7.92 8.42
CA ILE A 80 5.07 -8.07 9.71
C ILE A 80 3.98 -9.16 9.67
N ALA A 81 3.89 -9.91 8.56
CA ALA A 81 2.81 -10.88 8.34
C ALA A 81 2.79 -12.03 9.35
N ASN A 82 3.94 -12.31 10.00
CA ASN A 82 4.07 -13.36 11.01
C ASN A 82 4.06 -12.80 12.44
N ASP A 83 3.87 -11.50 12.61
CA ASP A 83 3.85 -10.88 13.92
C ASP A 83 2.48 -11.09 14.60
N ASP A 84 2.49 -11.27 15.91
CA ASP A 84 1.26 -11.39 16.71
C ASP A 84 0.70 -9.99 17.02
N ILE A 85 -0.12 -9.48 16.09
CA ILE A 85 -0.70 -8.14 16.14
C ILE A 85 -2.20 -8.22 15.88
N ASP A 86 -2.96 -7.39 16.60
CA ASP A 86 -4.38 -7.18 16.32
C ASP A 86 -4.54 -6.35 15.03
N TRP A 87 -4.60 -7.05 13.90
CA TRP A 87 -4.75 -6.48 12.55
C TRP A 87 -5.99 -5.59 12.40
N GLY A 88 -7.03 -5.79 13.20
CA GLY A 88 -8.23 -4.96 13.18
C GLY A 88 -8.00 -3.51 13.64
N LYS A 89 -6.87 -3.23 14.29
CA LYS A 89 -6.46 -1.89 14.77
C LYS A 89 -5.25 -1.33 14.01
N VAL A 90 -4.91 -1.96 12.88
CA VAL A 90 -3.84 -1.51 11.98
C VAL A 90 -4.41 -0.50 10.99
N ASP A 91 -3.67 0.59 10.80
CA ASP A 91 -3.92 1.62 9.80
C ASP A 91 -2.86 1.52 8.69
N ILE A 92 -3.29 1.48 7.44
CA ILE A 92 -2.40 1.54 6.27
C ILE A 92 -2.44 2.95 5.69
N PHE A 93 -1.28 3.50 5.34
CA PHE A 93 -1.14 4.79 4.69
C PHE A 93 -0.40 4.63 3.37
N VAL A 94 -1.09 4.87 2.25
CA VAL A 94 -0.52 4.74 0.89
C VAL A 94 -0.41 6.12 0.24
N TYR A 95 0.79 6.43 -0.24
CA TYR A 95 1.07 7.70 -0.91
C TYR A 95 1.64 7.45 -2.29
N ARG A 96 1.10 8.14 -3.30
CA ARG A 96 1.67 8.12 -4.66
C ARG A 96 2.23 9.47 -5.04
N LEU A 97 3.52 9.50 -5.34
CA LEU A 97 4.19 10.66 -5.92
C LEU A 97 3.88 10.78 -7.41
N ARG A 98 3.68 12.02 -7.84
CA ARG A 98 3.54 12.40 -9.24
C ARG A 98 4.55 13.49 -9.59
N ARG A 99 4.81 13.66 -10.89
CA ARG A 99 5.69 14.72 -11.40
C ARG A 99 4.92 15.98 -11.74
N ASP A 100 3.67 15.84 -12.18
CA ASP A 100 2.80 16.94 -12.60
C ASP A 100 2.07 17.62 -11.43
N ARG A 101 1.95 16.93 -10.30
CA ARG A 101 1.21 17.40 -9.12
C ARG A 101 1.81 16.76 -7.84
N PRO A 102 1.47 17.26 -6.64
CA PRO A 102 2.04 16.74 -5.39
C PRO A 102 1.78 15.24 -5.18
N HIS A 103 0.55 14.79 -5.39
CA HIS A 103 0.15 13.40 -5.21
C HIS A 103 -0.88 12.93 -6.24
N GLY A 104 -0.97 11.62 -6.44
CA GLY A 104 -2.00 10.99 -7.27
C GLY A 104 -2.85 9.98 -6.52
N LEU A 105 -3.83 9.44 -7.24
CA LEU A 105 -4.59 8.28 -6.77
C LEU A 105 -3.64 7.11 -6.45
N ALA A 106 -3.68 6.69 -5.18
CA ALA A 106 -2.89 5.63 -4.58
C ALA A 106 -3.77 4.56 -3.92
N ALA A 107 -5.03 4.44 -4.37
CA ALA A 107 -5.92 3.40 -3.89
C ALA A 107 -5.31 2.01 -4.18
N PRO A 108 -5.34 1.09 -3.21
CA PRO A 108 -4.73 -0.22 -3.38
C PRO A 108 -5.41 -1.02 -4.49
N CYS A 109 -4.62 -1.73 -5.30
CA CYS A 109 -5.17 -2.53 -6.37
C CYS A 109 -5.99 -3.72 -5.83
N PRO A 110 -6.86 -4.36 -6.64
CA PRO A 110 -7.72 -5.46 -6.17
C PRO A 110 -6.95 -6.60 -5.47
N ALA A 111 -5.76 -6.94 -5.96
CA ALA A 111 -4.90 -7.95 -5.35
C ALA A 111 -4.38 -7.54 -3.97
N CYS A 112 -3.83 -6.33 -3.84
CA CYS A 112 -3.37 -5.79 -2.56
C CYS A 112 -4.52 -5.62 -1.58
N ARG A 113 -5.67 -5.14 -2.06
CA ARG A 113 -6.89 -5.01 -1.26
C ARG A 113 -7.34 -6.36 -0.71
N GLN A 114 -7.35 -7.42 -1.52
CA GLN A 114 -7.69 -8.76 -1.02
C GLN A 114 -6.68 -9.25 0.03
N TYR A 115 -5.39 -8.99 -0.16
CA TYR A 115 -4.39 -9.34 0.85
C TYR A 115 -4.58 -8.60 2.18
N ILE A 116 -4.92 -7.31 2.12
CA ILE A 116 -5.24 -6.49 3.31
C ILE A 116 -6.46 -7.07 4.04
N LYS A 117 -7.48 -7.50 3.29
CA LYS A 117 -8.68 -8.16 3.84
C LYS A 117 -8.35 -9.49 4.52
N ASP A 118 -7.54 -10.32 3.88
CA ASP A 118 -7.18 -11.64 4.39
C ASP A 118 -6.36 -11.54 5.69
N LEU A 119 -5.61 -10.45 5.89
CA LEU A 119 -4.94 -10.14 7.16
C LEU A 119 -5.90 -9.61 8.24
N GLY A 120 -7.11 -9.18 7.89
CA GLY A 120 -8.09 -8.62 8.84
C GLY A 120 -7.94 -7.12 9.11
N ILE A 121 -7.22 -6.40 8.26
CA ILE A 121 -7.04 -4.96 8.37
C ILE A 121 -8.26 -4.23 7.82
N LYS A 122 -8.77 -3.28 8.60
CA LYS A 122 -10.01 -2.56 8.28
C LYS A 122 -9.77 -1.14 7.77
N SER A 123 -8.68 -0.50 8.15
CA SER A 123 -8.48 0.94 7.92
C SER A 123 -7.41 1.20 6.85
N ILE A 124 -7.82 1.83 5.75
CA ILE A 124 -6.92 2.20 4.64
C ILE A 124 -7.03 3.69 4.37
N TRP A 125 -5.90 4.37 4.51
CA TRP A 125 -5.71 5.76 4.16
C TRP A 125 -4.87 5.86 2.88
N TYR A 126 -5.32 6.63 1.90
CA TYR A 126 -4.57 6.80 0.66
C TYR A 126 -4.74 8.19 0.04
N THR A 127 -3.77 8.61 -0.77
CA THR A 127 -3.90 9.84 -1.55
C THR A 127 -4.82 9.65 -2.75
N SER A 128 -5.67 10.63 -3.02
CA SER A 128 -6.46 10.76 -4.25
C SER A 128 -5.86 11.85 -5.14
N ASN A 129 -6.54 12.18 -6.24
CA ASN A 129 -6.13 13.32 -7.06
C ASN A 129 -6.44 14.68 -6.37
N ASP A 130 -7.39 14.69 -5.43
CA ASP A 130 -7.95 15.89 -4.84
C ASP A 130 -7.62 16.03 -3.34
N GLY A 131 -7.03 15.00 -2.72
CA GLY A 131 -6.65 15.03 -1.31
C GLY A 131 -6.36 13.66 -0.72
N ILE A 132 -6.85 13.42 0.49
CA ILE A 132 -6.68 12.17 1.22
C ILE A 132 -8.03 11.49 1.38
N CYS A 133 -8.07 10.19 1.12
CA CYS A 133 -9.23 9.34 1.34
C CYS A 133 -8.95 8.37 2.50
N HIS A 134 -10.00 8.06 3.24
CA HIS A 134 -10.04 6.99 4.23
C HIS A 134 -11.14 6.03 3.83
N GLU A 135 -10.83 4.76 3.81
CA GLU A 135 -11.76 3.68 3.51
C GLU A 135 -11.70 2.67 4.65
N GLU A 136 -12.88 2.32 5.14
CA GLU A 136 -13.07 1.23 6.07
C GLU A 136 -13.63 0.01 5.34
N ILE A 137 -12.93 -1.11 5.44
CA ILE A 137 -13.40 -2.39 4.92
C ILE A 137 -14.20 -3.09 6.02
N ILE A 138 -15.45 -3.41 5.69
CA ILE A 138 -16.38 -4.20 6.51
C ILE A 138 -16.22 -5.69 6.16
#